data_AF-A0A1M3FXE0-F1
#
_entry.id   AF-A0A1M3FXE0-F1
#
_cell.length_a   1.000
_cell.length_b   1.000
_cell.length_c   1.000
_cell.angle_alpha   90.00
_cell.angle_beta   90.00
_cell.angle_gamma   90.00
#
_symmetry.space_group_name_H-M   'P 1'
#
loop_
_entity.id
_entity.type
_entity.pdbx_description
1 polymer ?
#
loop_
_entity_poly.entity_id
_entity_poly.type
_entity_poly.pdbx_seq_one_letter_code
_entity_poly.pdbx_strand_id
1 'polypeptide(L)' 'MFVTPKHLITVCKKVSEKTPGTLIAEAMLAEARLLLAMPEQNISTVSAALGYSSVAAFSKFFGRIQVLRL' A
#
# COMPACT_ATOMS: atom_id res chain seq x y z
N MET A 1 17.01 11.77 4.05
CA MET A 1 17.03 10.47 4.75
C MET A 1 18.47 9.98 4.81
N PHE A 2 19.05 9.81 6.01
CA PHE A 2 20.47 9.46 6.24
C PHE A 2 20.73 7.95 6.36
N VAL A 3 19.91 7.14 5.69
CA VAL A 3 19.95 5.67 5.78
C VAL A 3 20.12 5.09 4.38
N THR A 4 21.04 4.15 4.23
CA THR A 4 21.22 3.46 2.94
C THR A 4 20.04 2.50 2.69
N PRO A 5 19.64 2.27 1.42
CA PRO A 5 18.57 1.32 1.11
C PRO A 5 18.82 -0.08 1.68
N LYS A 6 20.08 -0.54 1.67
CA LYS A 6 20.46 -1.83 2.24
C LYS A 6 20.20 -1.89 3.74
N HIS A 7 20.61 -0.87 4.49
CA HIS A 7 20.37 -0.82 5.93
C HIS A 7 18.87 -0.79 6.25
N LEU A 8 18.09 0.00 5.50
CA LEU A 8 16.64 0.06 5.67
C LEU A 8 15.99 -1.32 5.46
N ILE A 9 16.36 -2.04 4.40
CA ILE A 9 15.84 -3.39 4.14
C ILE A 9 16.21 -4.35 5.28
N THR A 10 17.47 -4.32 5.73
CA THR A 10 17.94 -5.19 6.83
C THR A 10 17.15 -4.94 8.11
N VAL A 11 16.95 -3.67 8.49
CA VAL A 11 16.21 -3.32 9.70
C VAL A 11 14.75 -3.75 9.59
N CYS A 12 14.05 -3.44 8.49
CA CYS A 12 12.66 -3.86 8.29
C CYS A 12 12.51 -5.38 8.36
N LYS A 13 13.37 -6.14 7.67
CA LYS A 13 13.34 -7.60 7.74
C LYS A 13 13.59 -8.12 9.16
N LYS A 14 14.50 -7.49 9.91
CA LYS A 14 14.82 -7.91 11.28
C LYS A 14 13.66 -7.70 12.25
N VAL A 15 12.92 -6.60 12.13
CA VAL A 15 11.87 -6.24 13.10
C VAL A 15 10.49 -6.77 12.74
N SER A 16 10.21 -6.99 11.46
CA SER A 16 8.87 -7.34 10.99
C SER A 16 8.83 -8.50 10.00
N GLU A 17 9.98 -9.14 9.72
CA GLU A 17 10.13 -10.21 8.72
C GLU A 17 9.71 -9.83 7.29
N LYS A 18 9.57 -8.52 7.01
CA LYS A 18 9.04 -8.00 5.76
C LYS A 18 9.99 -6.98 5.14
N THR A 19 9.91 -6.84 3.83
CA THR A 19 10.64 -5.77 3.14
C THR A 19 9.95 -4.42 3.38
N PRO A 20 10.67 -3.29 3.28
CA PRO A 20 10.06 -1.97 3.36
C PRO A 20 8.91 -1.80 2.35
N GLY A 21 9.07 -2.32 1.12
CA GLY A 21 8.04 -2.26 0.09
C GLY A 21 6.78 -3.04 0.48
N THR A 22 6.93 -4.21 1.12
CA THR A 22 5.79 -4.99 1.65
C THR A 22 5.06 -4.22 2.75
N LEU A 23 5.80 -3.61 3.68
CA LEU A 23 5.21 -2.82 4.77
C LEU A 23 4.43 -1.62 4.26
N ILE A 24 5.02 -0.87 3.32
CA ILE A 24 4.35 0.26 2.66
C ILE A 24 3.09 -0.21 1.94
N ALA A 25 3.17 -1.33 1.22
CA ALA A 25 2.04 -1.87 0.49
C ALA A 25 0.88 -2.31 1.41
N GLU A 26 1.20 -2.91 2.57
CA GLU A 26 0.20 -3.28 3.58
C GLU A 26 -0.47 -2.06 4.21
N ALA A 27 0.31 -1.02 4.52
CA ALA A 27 -0.21 0.25 5.03
C ALA A 27 -1.13 0.94 4.01
N MET A 28 -0.69 1.03 2.75
CA MET A 28 -1.49 1.58 1.65
C MET A 28 -2.81 0.81 1.47
N LEU A 29 -2.77 -0.52 1.57
CA LEU A 29 -3.99 -1.33 1.45
C LEU A 29 -4.94 -1.11 2.64
N ALA A 30 -4.41 -0.92 3.85
CA ALA A 30 -5.23 -0.61 5.03
C ALA A 30 -5.93 0.74 4.90
N GLU A 31 -5.21 1.77 4.44
CA GLU A 31 -5.77 3.09 4.22
C GLU A 31 -6.81 3.10 3.09
N ALA A 32 -6.51 2.42 1.99
CA ALA A 32 -7.46 2.24 0.89
C ALA A 32 -8.78 1.59 1.35
N ARG A 33 -8.71 0.56 2.21
CA ARG A 33 -9.92 -0.07 2.79
C ARG A 33 -10.70 0.89 3.68
N LEU A 34 -10.01 1.67 4.50
CA LEU A 34 -10.64 2.65 5.38
C LEU A 34 -11.38 3.71 4.57
N LEU A 35 -10.74 4.24 3.53
CA LEU A 35 -11.35 5.23 2.64
C LEU A 35 -12.54 4.66 1.87
N LEU A 36 -12.43 3.44 1.34
CA LEU A 36 -13.53 2.78 0.61
C LEU A 36 -14.72 2.40 1.51
N ALA A 37 -14.54 2.36 2.83
CA ALA A 37 -15.64 2.15 3.77
C ALA A 37 -16.46 3.43 4.02
N MET A 38 -15.98 4.60 3.60
CA MET A 38 -16.70 5.88 3.75
C MET A 38 -17.72 6.04 2.61
N PRO A 39 -19.00 6.35 2.90
CA PRO A 39 -20.05 6.46 1.86
C PRO A 39 -19.79 7.52 0.78
N GLU A 40 -19.05 8.57 1.12
CA GLU A 40 -18.72 9.69 0.24
C GLU A 40 -17.53 9.42 -0.68
N GLN A 41 -16.86 8.28 -0.53
CA GLN A 41 -15.67 7.94 -1.29
C GLN A 41 -15.98 6.89 -2.36
N ASN A 42 -15.39 7.06 -3.54
CA ASN A 42 -15.44 6.07 -4.60
C ASN A 42 -14.03 5.71 -5.07
N ILE A 43 -13.93 4.68 -5.92
CA ILE A 43 -12.64 4.14 -6.37
C ILE A 43 -11.75 5.23 -7.02
N SER A 44 -12.34 6.18 -7.75
CA SER A 44 -11.59 7.28 -8.38
C SER A 44 -11.05 8.27 -7.35
N THR A 45 -11.85 8.67 -6.37
CA THR A 45 -11.41 9.61 -5.32
C THR A 45 -10.37 8.97 -4.41
N VAL A 46 -10.54 7.69 -4.06
CA VAL A 46 -9.54 6.93 -3.28
C VAL A 46 -8.24 6.75 -4.06
N SER A 47 -8.31 6.41 -5.35
CA SER A 47 -7.12 6.31 -6.22
C SER A 47 -6.33 7.62 -6.22
N ALA A 48 -7.02 8.76 -6.37
CA ALA A 48 -6.40 10.07 -6.37
C ALA A 48 -5.82 10.43 -4.99
N ALA A 49 -6.56 10.16 -3.90
CA ALA A 49 -6.13 10.44 -2.53
C ALA A 49 -4.86 9.68 -2.14
N LEU A 50 -4.68 8.46 -2.65
CA LEU A 50 -3.48 7.65 -2.43
C LEU A 50 -2.35 7.95 -3.42
N GLY A 51 -2.52 8.93 -4.30
CA GLY A 51 -1.47 9.40 -5.22
C GLY A 51 -1.24 8.52 -6.45
N TYR A 52 -2.20 7.64 -6.82
CA TYR A 52 -2.09 6.86 -8.04
C TYR A 52 -2.39 7.74 -9.27
N SER A 53 -1.57 7.57 -10.32
CA SER A 53 -1.74 8.29 -11.59
C SER A 53 -2.98 7.88 -12.38
N SER A 54 -3.57 6.72 -12.07
CA SER A 54 -4.82 6.25 -12.66
C SER A 54 -5.52 5.23 -11.78
N VAL A 55 -6.85 5.16 -11.95
CA VAL A 55 -7.70 4.14 -11.31
C VAL A 55 -7.26 2.73 -11.70
N ALA A 56 -6.83 2.51 -12.95
CA ALA A 56 -6.34 1.21 -13.39
C ALA A 56 -5.06 0.77 -12.65
N ALA A 57 -4.13 1.69 -12.40
CA ALA A 57 -2.93 1.41 -11.61
C ALA A 57 -3.27 1.06 -10.16
N PHE A 58 -4.21 1.80 -9.56
CA PHE A 58 -4.75 1.50 -8.23
C PHE A 58 -5.41 0.12 -8.19
N SER A 59 -6.36 -0.17 -9.06
CA SER A 59 -7.08 -1.46 -9.10
C SER A 59 -6.15 -2.65 -9.32
N LYS A 60 -5.12 -2.51 -10.18
CA LYS A 60 -4.11 -3.55 -10.39
C LYS A 60 -3.27 -3.79 -9.13
N PHE A 61 -2.95 -2.75 -8.37
CA PHE A 61 -2.25 -2.89 -7.10
C PHE A 61 -3.16 -3.53 -6.05
N PHE A 62 -4.36 -2.99 -5.86
CA PHE A 62 -5.32 -3.41 -4.83
C PHE A 62 -5.75 -4.86 -5.03
N GLY A 63 -6.11 -5.25 -6.25
CA GLY A 63 -6.50 -6.62 -6.58
C GLY A 63 -5.39 -7.64 -6.35
N ARG A 64 -4.12 -7.30 -6.67
CA ARG A 64 -2.98 -8.20 -6.42
C ARG A 64 -2.76 -8.50 -4.94
N ILE A 65 -2.98 -7.54 -4.05
CA ILE A 65 -2.77 -7.74 -2.61
C ILE A 65 -4.01 -8.38 -1.95
N GLN A 66 -5.22 -8.10 -2.43
CA GLN A 66 -6.43 -8.73 -1.88
C GLN A 66 -6.46 -10.25 -2.11
N VAL A 67 -5.94 -10.75 -3.24
CA VAL A 67 -5.90 -12.18 -3.57
C VAL A 67 -4.97 -12.98 -2.64
N LEU A 68 -3.99 -12.34 -1.98
CA LEU A 68 -3.06 -12.98 -1.03
C LEU A 68 -3.66 -13.27 0.36
N ARG A 69 -4.98 -13.07 0.55
CA ARG A 69 -5.72 -13.39 1.79
C ARG A 69 -6.86 -14.41 1.60
N LEU A 70 -6.87 -15.16 0.49
CA LEU A 70 -7.70 -16.36 0.29
C LEU A 70 -6.83 -17.60 0.45
#